data_AF-A0A7K3YGY2-F1
#
_entry.id   AF-A0A7K3YGY2-F1
#
_cell.length_a   1.000
_cell.length_b   1.000
_cell.length_c   1.000
_cell.angle_alpha   90.00
_cell.angle_beta   90.00
_cell.angle_gamma   90.00
#
_symmetry.space_group_name_H-M   'P 1'
#
loop_
_entity.id
_entity.type
_entity.pdbx_description
1 polymer ?
#
loop_
_entity_poly.entity_id
_entity_poly.type
_entity_poly.pdbx_seq_one_letter_code
_entity_poly.pdbx_strand_id
1 'polypeptide(L)' 'MKPFTVTIDVYDTIEKEVSNGGSSGRVFVPKTWAGKKVRVILLEPLEEE' A
#
# COMPACT_ATOMS: atom_id res chain seq x y z
N MET A 1 -16.61 -8.45 -0.41
CA MET A 1 -15.49 -9.40 -0.62
C MET A 1 -15.34 -10.25 0.62
N LYS A 2 -15.00 -11.54 0.47
CA LYS A 2 -14.61 -12.38 1.62
C LYS A 2 -13.11 -12.20 1.89
N PRO A 3 -12.65 -12.25 3.15
CA PRO A 3 -11.23 -12.23 3.47
C PRO A 3 -10.50 -13.40 2.81
N PHE A 4 -9.25 -13.17 2.40
CA PHE A 4 -8.33 -14.21 1.92
C PHE A 4 -6.90 -13.86 2.35
N THR A 5 -6.04 -14.86 2.39
CA THR A 5 -4.64 -14.71 2.80
C THR A 5 -3.72 -14.82 1.59
N VAL A 6 -2.66 -14.01 1.59
CA VAL A 6 -1.59 -14.03 0.59
C VAL A 6 -0.26 -14.17 1.33
N THR A 7 0.63 -15.03 0.84
CA THR A 7 2.03 -15.14 1.29
C THR A 7 2.93 -14.70 0.16
N ILE A 8 3.75 -13.68 0.40
CA ILE A 8 4.67 -13.08 -0.58
C ILE A 8 5.95 -12.65 0.14
N ASP A 9 7.08 -12.75 -0.55
CA ASP A 9 8.36 -12.17 -0.12
C ASP A 9 8.41 -10.70 -0.53
N VAL A 10 8.86 -9.83 0.39
CA VAL A 10 8.72 -8.38 0.28
C VAL A 10 9.92 -7.68 0.92
N TYR A 11 10.25 -6.47 0.47
CA TYR A 11 11.37 -5.69 0.97
C TYR A 11 10.98 -4.69 2.07
N ASP A 12 9.71 -4.23 2.08
CA ASP A 12 9.17 -3.36 3.13
C ASP A 12 7.63 -3.36 3.15
N THR A 13 7.02 -2.85 4.21
CA THR A 13 5.57 -2.68 4.35
C THR A 13 5.19 -1.45 5.16
N ILE A 14 4.16 -0.73 4.70
CA ILE A 14 3.61 0.44 5.40
C ILE A 14 2.09 0.30 5.56
N GLU A 15 1.59 0.49 6.78
CA GLU A 15 0.14 0.59 7.06
C GLU A 15 -0.32 2.04 7.09
N LYS A 16 -1.34 2.38 6.31
CA LYS A 16 -1.90 3.74 6.23
C LYS A 16 -3.41 3.73 6.03
N GLU A 17 -4.04 4.87 6.30
CA GLU A 17 -5.42 5.14 5.90
C GLU A 17 -5.45 5.81 4.51
N VAL A 18 -6.37 5.37 3.66
CA VAL A 18 -6.54 5.93 2.31
C VAL A 18 -7.08 7.36 2.38
N SER A 19 -6.32 8.32 1.87
CA SER A 19 -6.69 9.74 1.76
C SER A 19 -6.37 10.33 0.37
N ASN A 20 -7.04 11.42 0.00
CA ASN A 20 -6.74 12.17 -1.23
C ASN A 20 -5.44 13.01 -1.03
N GLY A 21 -4.51 12.99 -1.98
CA GLY A 21 -3.06 13.19 -1.68
C GLY A 21 -2.45 14.61 -1.68
N GLY A 22 -1.26 14.71 -1.04
CA GLY A 22 -0.27 15.82 -0.95
C GLY A 22 1.14 15.46 -1.50
N SER A 23 2.26 15.75 -0.78
CA SER A 23 3.67 15.79 -1.29
C SER A 23 4.54 14.51 -1.15
N SER A 24 3.98 13.30 -1.24
CA SER A 24 4.75 12.03 -1.23
C SER A 24 4.50 11.19 -2.50
N GLY A 25 5.30 10.13 -2.71
CA GLY A 25 4.98 9.08 -3.68
C GLY A 25 3.56 8.53 -3.43
N ARG A 26 2.75 8.41 -4.49
CA ARG A 26 1.32 8.07 -4.39
C ARG A 26 1.04 6.67 -4.91
N VAL A 27 0.29 5.89 -4.13
CA VAL A 27 -0.39 4.68 -4.59
C VAL A 27 -1.87 5.04 -4.78
N PHE A 28 -2.35 5.04 -6.03
CA PHE A 28 -3.77 5.25 -6.29
C PHE A 28 -4.54 3.94 -6.04
N VAL A 29 -5.54 4.01 -5.17
CA VAL A 29 -6.45 2.90 -4.88
C VAL A 29 -7.87 3.23 -5.37
N PRO A 30 -8.76 2.24 -5.52
CA PRO A 30 -10.16 2.51 -5.85
C PRO A 30 -10.80 3.49 -4.86
N LYS A 31 -11.59 4.46 -5.35
CA LYS A 31 -12.28 5.47 -4.52
C LYS A 31 -13.13 4.86 -3.40
N THR A 32 -13.66 3.65 -3.62
CA THR A 32 -14.46 2.89 -2.65
C THR A 32 -13.69 2.48 -1.41
N TRP A 33 -12.36 2.60 -1.41
CA TRP A 33 -11.48 2.27 -0.29
C TRP A 33 -11.18 3.48 0.61
N ALA A 34 -11.70 4.67 0.30
CA ALA A 34 -11.53 5.85 1.15
C ALA A 34 -11.97 5.57 2.60
N GLY A 35 -11.15 5.99 3.58
CA GLY A 35 -11.38 5.74 5.00
C GLY A 35 -11.22 4.27 5.43
N LYS A 36 -10.66 3.40 4.57
CA LYS A 36 -10.30 2.02 4.91
C LYS A 36 -8.81 1.92 5.25
N LYS A 37 -8.50 1.03 6.18
CA LYS A 37 -7.13 0.64 6.50
C LYS A 37 -6.57 -0.20 5.35
N VAL A 38 -5.40 0.20 4.86
CA VAL A 38 -4.68 -0.53 3.81
C VAL A 38 -3.24 -0.78 4.23
N ARG A 39 -2.62 -1.77 3.60
CA ARG A 39 -1.19 -2.04 3.71
C ARG A 39 -0.59 -1.94 2.31
N VAL A 40 0.42 -1.08 2.17
CA VAL A 40 1.25 -1.00 0.97
C VAL A 40 2.48 -1.86 1.21
N ILE A 41 2.86 -2.64 0.21
CA ILE A 41 3.96 -3.60 0.29
C ILE A 41 4.93 -3.26 -0.83
N LEU A 42 6.22 -3.12 -0.48
CA LEU A 42 7.29 -2.91 -1.44
C LEU A 42 7.81 -4.26 -1.91
N LEU A 43 7.65 -4.53 -3.21
CA LEU A 43 7.99 -5.82 -3.82
C LEU A 43 9.39 -5.84 -4.45
N GLU A 44 10.01 -4.67 -4.62
CA GLU A 44 11.32 -4.52 -5.25
C GLU A 44 12.28 -3.84 -4.27
N PRO A 45 13.58 -4.19 -4.30
CA PRO A 45 14.56 -3.48 -3.49
C PRO A 45 14.63 -2.01 -3.93
N LEU A 46 15.01 -1.13 -3.00
CA LEU A 46 15.39 0.23 -3.36
C LEU A 46 16.77 0.17 -4.03
N GLU A 47 16.93 0.89 -5.14
CA GLU A 47 18.28 1.15 -5.66
C GLU A 47 19.06 1.93 -4.59
N GLU A 48 20.26 1.46 -4.24
CA GLU A 48 21.18 2.20 -3.38
C GLU A 48 21.68 3.42 -4.17
N GLU A 49 21.55 4.63 -3.61
CA GLU A 49 22.17 5.85 -4.17
C GLU A 49 23.70 5.80 -4.12
#